data_AF-A0A5N6S2X1-F1
#
_entry.id   AF-A0A5N6S2X1-F1
#
_cell.length_a   1.000
_cell.length_b   1.000
_cell.length_c   1.000
_cell.angle_alpha   90.00
_cell.angle_beta   90.00
_cell.angle_gamma   90.00
#
_symmetry.space_group_name_H-M   'P 1'
#
loop_
_entity.id
_entity.type
_entity.pdbx_description
1 polymer ?
#
loop_
_entity_poly.entity_id
_entity_poly.type
_entity_poly.pdbx_seq_one_letter_code
_entity_poly.pdbx_strand_id
1 'polypeptide(L)'
;MTPSESSVQDITGRKGASMKSISNSNEVMYEDAPADVAEAVADAEKNNLFMSLDEVLARSKKERITLNVDSDVVSYFRRYAKEHGAKYQTLMNEVLRGSVEKQLLTK
;
A
#
# COMPACT_ATOMS: atom_id res chain seq x y z
N MET A 1 -15.61 45.42 20.10
CA MET A 1 -14.43 44.73 19.54
C MET A 1 -14.30 43.39 20.25
N THR A 2 -14.80 42.34 19.61
CA THR A 2 -14.62 40.94 19.96
C THR A 2 -14.35 40.23 18.62
N PRO A 3 -13.29 39.42 18.48
CA PRO A 3 -12.95 38.84 17.20
C PRO A 3 -13.94 37.74 16.82
N SER A 4 -14.42 37.86 15.59
CA SER A 4 -15.31 37.00 14.84
C SER A 4 -14.80 35.57 14.72
N GLU A 5 -15.73 34.61 14.84
CA GLU A 5 -15.57 33.20 14.51
C GLU A 5 -15.01 33.03 13.09
N SER A 6 -13.77 32.56 12.96
CA SER A 6 -13.22 32.12 11.69
C SER A 6 -13.64 30.67 11.42
N SER A 7 -14.64 30.56 10.55
CA SER A 7 -15.07 29.38 9.79
C SER A 7 -13.95 28.38 9.50
N VAL A 8 -14.07 27.17 10.07
CA VAL A 8 -13.29 26.00 9.68
C VAL A 8 -13.79 25.58 8.31
N GLN A 9 -13.04 25.88 7.26
CA GLN A 9 -13.40 25.48 5.90
C GLN A 9 -13.13 23.98 5.69
N ASP A 10 -14.20 23.27 5.36
CA ASP A 10 -14.21 21.87 4.93
C ASP A 10 -13.17 21.58 3.84
N ILE A 11 -12.25 20.66 4.13
CA ILE A 11 -11.37 20.05 3.12
C ILE A 11 -12.13 18.96 2.34
N THR A 12 -13.27 19.31 1.74
CA THR A 12 -13.97 18.44 0.78
C THR A 12 -14.02 19.14 -0.57
N GLY A 13 -13.07 18.83 -1.46
CA GLY A 13 -13.11 19.40 -2.80
C GLY A 13 -11.83 19.38 -3.62
N ARG A 14 -11.10 18.27 -3.72
CA ARG A 14 -10.29 18.07 -4.93
C ARG A 14 -11.22 17.57 -6.04
N LYS A 15 -11.81 18.51 -6.79
CA LYS A 15 -12.24 18.24 -8.16
C LYS A 15 -10.98 17.79 -8.89
N GLY A 16 -10.86 16.48 -9.13
CA GLY A 16 -9.78 15.92 -9.93
C GLY A 16 -9.81 16.62 -11.28
N ALA A 17 -8.79 17.42 -11.57
CA ALA A 17 -8.50 17.80 -12.93
C ALA A 17 -8.34 16.48 -13.71
N SER A 18 -9.20 16.27 -14.72
CA SER A 18 -9.12 15.15 -15.62
C SER A 18 -7.73 15.19 -16.28
N MET A 19 -6.80 14.37 -15.80
CA MET A 19 -5.54 14.11 -16.49
C MET A 19 -5.91 13.53 -17.85
N LYS A 20 -5.75 14.33 -18.91
CA LYS A 20 -5.73 13.79 -20.27
C LYS A 20 -4.51 12.88 -20.34
N SER A 21 -4.73 11.57 -20.46
CA SER A 21 -3.68 10.63 -20.79
C SER A 21 -3.06 11.08 -22.11
N ILE A 22 -1.78 11.43 -22.07
CA ILE A 22 -0.99 11.54 -23.29
C ILE A 22 -0.75 10.09 -23.72
N SER A 23 -1.64 9.55 -24.54
CA SER A 23 -1.40 8.29 -25.23
C SER A 23 -0.33 8.55 -26.28
N ASN A 24 0.90 8.16 -25.98
CA ASN A 24 1.96 8.12 -26.98
C ASN A 24 1.75 6.83 -27.78
N SER A 25 1.11 6.92 -28.94
CA SER A 25 0.81 5.80 -29.84
C SER A 25 2.01 5.35 -30.69
N ASN A 26 3.24 5.59 -30.23
CA ASN A 26 4.45 5.05 -30.85
C ASN A 26 4.79 3.73 -30.17
N GLU A 27 4.07 2.68 -30.54
CA GLU A 27 4.43 1.31 -30.20
C GLU A 27 5.66 0.93 -31.03
N VAL A 28 6.84 1.32 -30.55
CA VAL A 28 8.11 0.89 -31.12
C VAL A 28 8.28 -0.58 -30.74
N MET A 29 7.91 -1.47 -31.66
CA MET A 29 8.17 -2.90 -31.51
C MET A 29 9.67 -3.12 -31.68
N TYR A 30 10.35 -3.44 -30.58
CA TYR A 30 11.74 -3.90 -30.60
C TYR A 30 11.72 -5.40 -30.92
N GLU A 31 11.91 -5.74 -32.21
CA GLU A 31 11.96 -7.15 -32.62
C GLU A 31 13.33 -7.79 -32.37
N ASP A 32 14.39 -6.98 -32.29
CA ASP A 32 15.76 -7.44 -32.15
C ASP A 32 16.43 -6.73 -30.97
N ALA A 33 16.44 -7.39 -29.81
CA ALA A 33 17.12 -6.88 -28.63
C ALA A 33 18.63 -7.05 -28.80
N PRO A 34 19.45 -6.03 -28.47
CA PRO A 34 20.90 -6.20 -28.52
C PRO A 34 21.34 -7.33 -27.59
N ALA A 35 22.41 -8.04 -27.97
CA ALA A 35 22.78 -9.34 -27.39
C ALA A 35 23.00 -9.30 -25.87
N ASP A 36 23.50 -8.18 -25.36
CA ASP A 36 23.68 -7.91 -23.93
C ASP A 36 22.36 -7.85 -23.16
N VAL A 37 21.32 -7.25 -23.77
CA VAL A 37 19.98 -7.17 -23.18
C VAL A 37 19.27 -8.53 -23.28
N ALA A 38 19.42 -9.24 -24.40
CA ALA A 38 18.84 -10.57 -24.58
C ALA A 38 19.41 -11.59 -23.58
N GLU A 39 20.73 -11.57 -23.36
CA GLU A 39 21.42 -12.41 -22.37
C GLU A 39 20.94 -12.08 -20.95
N ALA A 40 20.87 -10.79 -20.59
CA ALA A 40 20.40 -10.36 -19.27
C ALA A 40 18.95 -10.77 -18.99
N VAL A 41 18.06 -10.72 -19.99
CA VAL A 41 16.67 -11.16 -19.84
C VAL A 41 16.59 -12.67 -19.67
N ALA A 42 17.33 -13.44 -20.48
CA ALA A 42 17.38 -14.91 -20.37
C ALA A 42 17.93 -15.37 -19.01
N ASP A 43 18.96 -14.71 -18.49
CA ASP A 43 19.49 -14.98 -17.16
C ASP A 43 18.50 -14.59 -16.05
N ALA A 44 17.76 -13.49 -16.21
CA ALA A 44 16.76 -13.08 -15.24
C ALA A 44 15.53 -14.03 -15.22
N GLU A 45 15.11 -14.56 -16.37
CA GLU A 45 14.11 -15.64 -16.45
C GLU A 45 14.60 -16.91 -15.75
N LYS A 46 15.83 -17.32 -16.03
CA LYS A 46 16.44 -18.52 -15.42
C LYS A 46 16.58 -18.43 -13.91
N ASN A 47 16.79 -17.22 -13.38
CA ASN A 47 16.94 -16.96 -11.95
C ASN A 47 15.60 -16.62 -11.26
N ASN A 48 14.45 -16.74 -11.94
CA ASN A 48 13.13 -16.33 -11.43
C ASN A 48 13.15 -14.91 -10.84
N LEU A 49 13.96 -14.01 -11.39
CA LEU A 49 14.11 -12.66 -10.87
C LEU A 49 12.85 -11.82 -11.16
N PHE A 50 12.08 -12.24 -12.17
CA PHE A 50 10.76 -11.74 -12.47
C PHE A 50 9.74 -12.44 -11.57
N MET A 51 9.33 -11.76 -10.49
CA MET A 51 8.10 -12.11 -9.79
C MET A 51 6.93 -12.03 -10.77
N SER A 52 5.99 -12.97 -10.67
CA SER A 52 4.77 -12.88 -11.47
C SER A 52 4.02 -11.59 -11.11
N LEU A 53 3.33 -10.98 -12.08
CA LEU A 53 2.53 -9.79 -11.81
C LEU A 53 1.52 -10.06 -10.69
N ASP A 54 1.00 -11.28 -10.58
CA ASP A 54 0.13 -11.73 -9.50
C ASP A 54 0.83 -11.83 -8.13
N GLU A 55 2.12 -12.17 -8.07
CA GLU A 55 2.93 -12.14 -6.84
C GLU A 55 3.21 -10.71 -6.39
N VAL A 56 3.53 -9.82 -7.33
CA VAL A 56 3.72 -8.38 -7.05
C VAL A 56 2.38 -7.73 -6.67
N LEU A 57 1.30 -8.14 -7.33
CA LEU A 57 -0.07 -7.73 -7.07
C LEU A 57 -0.76 -8.57 -6.01
N ALA A 58 -0.05 -9.44 -5.29
CA ALA A 58 -0.52 -10.10 -4.07
C ALA A 58 -0.64 -9.07 -2.93
N ARG A 59 -1.33 -7.97 -3.22
CA ARG A 59 -2.00 -7.09 -2.30
C ARG A 59 -2.85 -8.00 -1.43
N SER A 60 -2.31 -8.33 -0.26
CA SER A 60 -2.94 -9.22 0.73
C SER A 60 -4.47 -9.11 0.67
N LYS A 61 -5.16 -10.24 0.44
CA LYS A 61 -6.62 -10.28 0.47
C LYS A 61 -7.07 -9.88 1.87
N LYS A 62 -7.41 -8.60 2.06
CA LYS A 62 -7.88 -8.07 3.33
C LYS A 62 -9.36 -8.34 3.43
N GLU A 63 -9.74 -9.15 4.41
CA GLU A 63 -11.13 -9.31 4.78
C GLU A 63 -11.56 -8.13 5.66
N ARG A 64 -12.74 -7.56 5.38
CA ARG A 64 -13.30 -6.46 6.17
C ARG A 64 -14.31 -7.05 7.16
N ILE A 65 -13.96 -7.01 8.43
CA ILE A 65 -14.82 -7.46 9.52
C ILE A 65 -15.02 -6.33 10.53
N THR A 66 -16.17 -6.34 11.21
CA THR A 66 -16.40 -5.47 12.37
C THR A 66 -16.00 -6.25 13.62
N LEU A 67 -15.11 -5.67 14.42
CA LEU A 67 -14.64 -6.24 15.69
C LEU A 67 -14.87 -5.22 16.80
N ASN A 68 -15.29 -5.69 17.97
CA ASN A 68 -15.29 -4.89 19.18
C ASN A 68 -13.91 -4.98 19.83
N VAL A 69 -13.30 -3.83 20.08
CA VAL A 69 -11.98 -3.71 20.72
C VAL A 69 -12.11 -2.69 21.84
N ASP A 70 -11.43 -2.94 22.95
CA ASP A 70 -11.43 -2.03 24.09
C ASP A 70 -10.93 -0.62 23.71
N SER A 71 -11.57 0.39 24.29
CA SER A 71 -11.36 1.79 23.89
C SER A 71 -9.96 2.31 24.20
N ASP A 72 -9.35 1.81 25.26
CA ASP A 72 -7.99 2.13 25.68
C ASP A 72 -6.95 1.56 24.70
N VAL A 73 -7.15 0.32 24.24
CA VAL A 73 -6.30 -0.32 23.23
C VAL A 73 -6.33 0.47 21.92
N VAL A 74 -7.52 0.86 21.45
CA VAL A 74 -7.65 1.70 20.24
C VAL A 74 -6.96 3.04 20.42
N SER A 75 -7.07 3.64 21.60
CA SER A 75 -6.44 4.93 21.92
C SER A 75 -4.91 4.84 21.92
N TYR A 76 -4.36 3.75 22.46
CA TYR A 76 -2.92 3.47 22.43
C TYR A 76 -2.39 3.42 21.00
N PHE A 77 -2.99 2.60 20.14
CA PHE A 77 -2.56 2.46 18.74
C PHE A 77 -2.71 3.77 17.96
N ARG A 78 -3.74 4.57 18.24
CA ARG A 78 -3.90 5.90 17.61
C ARG A 78 -2.79 6.87 18.00
N ARG A 79 -2.36 6.88 19.27
CA ARG A 79 -1.27 7.75 19.73
C ARG A 79 0.05 7.31 19.09
N TYR A 80 0.36 6.03 19.19
CA TYR A 80 1.58 5.46 18.60
C TYR A 80 1.66 5.67 17.09
N ALA A 81 0.54 5.49 16.38
CA ALA A 81 0.43 5.76 14.95
C ALA A 81 0.78 7.22 14.59
N LYS A 82 0.36 8.19 15.40
CA LYS A 82 0.67 9.61 15.18
C LYS A 82 2.15 9.92 15.37
N GLU A 83 2.76 9.35 16.40
CA GLU A 83 4.19 9.56 16.71
C GLU A 83 5.11 8.99 15.63
N HIS A 84 4.71 7.86 15.02
CA HIS A 84 5.52 7.13 14.03
C HIS A 84 5.07 7.33 12.57
N GLY A 85 4.09 8.20 12.31
CA GLY A 85 3.61 8.48 10.95
C GLY A 85 2.94 7.28 10.25
N ALA A 86 2.33 6.37 11.01
CA ALA A 86 1.70 5.15 10.51
C ALA A 86 0.16 5.19 10.66
N LYS A 87 -0.54 4.21 10.06
CA LYS A 87 -1.98 4.01 10.30
C LYS A 87 -2.19 3.03 11.45
N TYR A 88 -3.01 3.38 12.43
CA TYR A 88 -3.30 2.51 13.60
C TYR A 88 -3.83 1.11 13.20
N GLN A 89 -4.61 1.03 12.11
CA GLN A 89 -5.11 -0.24 11.57
C GLN A 89 -3.98 -1.14 11.04
N THR A 90 -2.93 -0.55 10.45
CA THR A 90 -1.76 -1.31 10.00
C THR A 90 -1.05 -1.92 11.19
N LEU A 91 -0.83 -1.12 12.25
CA LEU A 91 -0.18 -1.59 13.46
C LEU A 91 -0.95 -2.72 14.15
N MET A 92 -2.28 -2.58 14.27
CA MET A 92 -3.13 -3.64 14.83
C MET A 92 -3.01 -4.93 14.01
N ASN A 93 -3.02 -4.86 12.68
CA ASN A 93 -2.89 -6.04 11.84
C ASN A 93 -1.53 -6.73 11.99
N GLU A 94 -0.43 -5.98 12.12
CA GLU A 94 0.90 -6.55 12.37
C GLU A 94 0.98 -7.29 13.70
N VAL A 95 0.44 -6.68 14.77
CA VAL A 95 0.40 -7.31 16.10
C VAL A 95 -0.44 -8.58 16.09
N LEU A 96 -1.58 -8.57 15.40
CA LEU A 96 -2.45 -9.74 15.26
C LEU A 96 -1.73 -10.86 14.49
N ARG A 97 -1.05 -10.54 13.39
CA ARG A 97 -0.26 -11.50 12.60
C ARG A 97 0.82 -12.16 13.45
N GLY A 98 1.65 -11.38 14.12
CA GLY A 98 2.73 -11.91 14.97
C GLY A 98 2.20 -12.75 16.14
N SER A 99 1.03 -12.39 16.68
CA SER A 99 0.40 -13.17 17.76
C SER A 99 -0.08 -14.54 17.27
N VAL A 100 -0.69 -14.61 16.08
CA VAL A 100 -1.14 -15.87 15.47
C VAL A 100 0.05 -16.77 15.14
N GLU A 101 1.09 -16.24 14.49
CA GLU A 101 2.31 -17.00 14.15
C GLU A 101 2.94 -17.62 15.40
N LYS A 102 3.04 -16.84 16.49
CA LYS A 102 3.57 -17.34 17.77
C LYS A 102 2.71 -18.46 18.37
N GLN A 103 1.38 -18.32 18.34
CA GLN A 103 0.48 -19.34 18.86
C GLN A 103 0.49 -20.63 18.03
N LEU A 104 0.68 -20.52 16.71
CA LEU A 104 0.76 -21.66 15.81
C LEU A 104 2.10 -22.39 15.89
N LEU A 105 3.21 -21.68 16.16
CA LEU A 105 4.52 -22.30 16.41
C LEU A 105 4.62 -23.04 17.74
N THR A 106 3.68 -22.81 18.66
CA THR A 106 3.68 -23.42 20.00
C THR A 106 2.80 -24.68 20.07
N LYS A 107 2.22 -25.12 18.95
CA LYS A 107 1.50 -26.39 18.80
C LYS A 107 2.38 -27.43 18.11
#